data_AF-V8BP79-F1
#
_entry.id   AF-V8BP79-F1
#
_cell.length_a   1.000
_cell.length_b   1.000
_cell.length_c   1.000
_cell.angle_alpha   90.00
_cell.angle_beta   90.00
_cell.angle_gamma   90.00
#
_symmetry.space_group_name_H-M   'P 1'
#
loop_
_entity.id
_entity.type
_entity.pdbx_description
1 polymer ?
#
loop_
_entity_poly.entity_id
_entity_poly.type
_entity_poly.pdbx_seq_one_letter_code
_entity_poly.pdbx_strand_id
1 'polypeptide(L)'
;MGLFEKLFKVKEDEDTSVKESVEVKNNVAVIDMSKSAENLNKVLINMSKDSKIDMTRHTARVALAMDYSGSMGNLFSNGSVQDVITRLLPIALRFDDNGELESWLFSDDKERLDAVNVRNYKNYVKKVMMKADMGMGGTNYAPVLRDMVKYYKDIEPSEIPAFIIFITDGENWDTADTNKIIKELSKYNMFVQFIGIGNEGFEYLKSLDDMKGRKYDNTGFTAVRDMNRMTDDELYTEILRQYKDWLNAK
;
A
#
# COMPACT_ATOMS: atom_id res chain seq x y z
N MET A 1 6.80 -86.66 -5.41
CA MET A 1 6.43 -86.53 -3.98
C MET A 1 5.62 -85.26 -3.85
N GLY A 2 4.38 -85.36 -3.36
CA GLY A 2 3.57 -84.18 -3.05
C GLY A 2 3.88 -83.63 -1.66
N LEU A 3 3.46 -82.39 -1.39
CA LEU A 3 2.58 -82.03 -0.26
C LEU A 3 2.16 -80.54 -0.33
N PHE A 4 0.86 -80.33 -0.60
CA PHE A 4 -0.08 -79.41 0.06
C PHE A 4 0.18 -77.89 0.22
N GLU A 5 -0.55 -77.15 -0.61
CA GLU A 5 -1.45 -76.00 -0.35
C GLU A 5 -1.41 -75.16 0.95
N LYS A 6 -1.45 -73.84 0.68
CA LYS A 6 -2.24 -72.76 1.32
C LYS A 6 -1.83 -72.26 2.71
N LEU A 7 -1.47 -70.98 2.75
CA LEU A 7 -2.14 -69.92 3.52
C LEU A 7 -1.69 -68.53 3.01
N PHE A 8 -2.57 -67.93 2.19
CA PHE A 8 -2.76 -66.50 1.88
C PHE A 8 -1.73 -65.68 1.06
N LYS A 9 -2.06 -65.61 -0.25
CA LYS A 9 -2.10 -64.45 -1.17
C LYS A 9 -0.84 -63.57 -1.33
N VAL A 10 -0.12 -63.87 -2.41
CA VAL A 10 0.80 -62.98 -3.12
C VAL A 10 0.01 -61.84 -3.78
N LYS A 11 0.52 -60.62 -3.57
CA LYS A 11 0.23 -59.39 -4.32
C LYS A 11 0.74 -59.54 -5.75
N GLU A 12 -0.09 -59.21 -6.71
CA GLU A 12 0.29 -58.60 -7.99
C GLU A 12 -1.01 -58.13 -8.64
N ASP A 13 -1.33 -56.85 -8.45
CA ASP A 13 -2.32 -56.15 -9.26
C ASP A 13 -1.64 -54.92 -9.86
N GLU A 14 -1.98 -54.72 -11.13
CA GLU A 14 -1.41 -53.84 -12.12
C GLU A 14 -1.31 -52.37 -11.68
N ASP A 15 -0.18 -51.79 -12.09
CA ASP A 15 0.15 -50.38 -12.07
C ASP A 15 -0.93 -49.56 -12.81
N THR A 16 -1.85 -49.00 -12.04
CA THR A 16 -2.63 -47.81 -12.42
C THR A 16 -2.52 -46.78 -11.31
N SER A 17 -1.32 -46.22 -11.16
CA SER A 17 -1.14 -44.99 -10.40
C SER A 17 -1.74 -43.81 -11.19
N VAL A 18 -3.02 -43.55 -10.94
CA VAL A 18 -3.66 -42.26 -11.25
C VAL A 18 -2.86 -41.20 -10.50
N LYS A 19 -1.99 -40.49 -11.21
CA LYS A 19 -1.39 -39.25 -10.73
C LYS A 19 -2.51 -38.22 -10.62
N GLU A 20 -3.10 -38.10 -9.44
CA GLU A 20 -3.81 -36.89 -9.03
C GLU A 20 -2.80 -35.74 -9.12
N SER A 21 -2.88 -35.01 -10.24
CA SER A 21 -2.29 -33.70 -10.37
C SER A 21 -3.06 -32.81 -9.40
N VAL A 22 -2.39 -32.44 -8.31
CA VAL A 22 -2.85 -31.34 -7.46
C VAL A 22 -2.73 -30.08 -8.31
N GLU A 23 -3.81 -29.73 -9.02
CA GLU A 23 -4.01 -28.40 -9.56
C GLU A 23 -4.00 -27.42 -8.38
N VAL A 24 -2.86 -26.76 -8.18
CA VAL A 24 -2.81 -25.52 -7.41
C VAL A 24 -3.62 -24.52 -8.21
N LYS A 25 -4.91 -24.40 -7.87
CA LYS A 25 -5.78 -23.33 -8.34
C LYS A 25 -5.23 -22.02 -7.79
N ASN A 26 -4.33 -21.41 -8.56
CA ASN A 26 -4.05 -19.98 -8.46
C ASN A 26 -5.30 -19.22 -8.91
N ASN A 27 -6.29 -19.14 -8.02
CA ASN A 27 -7.32 -18.12 -8.10
C ASN A 27 -6.66 -16.79 -7.77
N VAL A 28 -5.91 -16.23 -8.71
CA VAL A 28 -5.63 -14.79 -8.70
C VAL A 28 -6.97 -14.15 -9.06
N ALA A 29 -7.75 -13.80 -8.03
CA ALA A 29 -8.96 -13.04 -8.23
C ALA A 29 -8.57 -11.75 -8.96
N VAL A 30 -8.95 -11.62 -10.22
CA VAL A 30 -8.71 -10.40 -10.99
C VAL A 30 -9.42 -9.27 -10.25
N ILE A 31 -8.66 -8.31 -9.74
CA ILE A 31 -9.21 -7.16 -9.02
C ILE A 31 -10.09 -6.35 -9.99
N ASP A 32 -11.37 -6.24 -9.66
CA ASP A 32 -12.32 -5.44 -10.40
C ASP A 32 -12.34 -4.01 -9.85
N MET A 33 -11.67 -3.11 -10.58
CA MET A 33 -11.58 -1.70 -10.23
C MET A 33 -12.95 -1.01 -10.11
N SER A 34 -13.97 -1.48 -10.84
CA SER A 34 -15.33 -0.92 -10.78
C SER A 34 -15.95 -1.22 -9.42
N LYS A 35 -15.83 -2.46 -8.95
CA LYS A 35 -16.28 -2.89 -7.63
C LYS A 35 -15.54 -2.16 -6.51
N SER A 36 -14.23 -2.00 -6.65
CA SER A 36 -13.42 -1.21 -5.71
C SER A 36 -13.86 0.26 -5.65
N ALA A 37 -14.18 0.89 -6.79
CA ALA A 37 -14.71 2.24 -6.84
C ALA A 37 -16.10 2.38 -6.17
N GLU A 38 -16.98 1.38 -6.33
CA GLU A 38 -18.28 1.34 -5.66
C GLU A 38 -18.15 1.22 -4.14
N ASN A 39 -17.27 0.33 -3.67
CA ASN A 39 -16.98 0.14 -2.25
C ASN A 39 -16.39 1.41 -1.63
N LEU A 40 -15.41 2.03 -2.30
CA LEU A 40 -14.89 3.33 -1.91
C LEU A 40 -16.01 4.36 -1.77
N ASN A 41 -16.92 4.45 -2.74
CA ASN A 41 -18.03 5.41 -2.66
C ASN A 41 -18.92 5.23 -1.42
N LYS A 42 -19.20 3.98 -1.03
CA LYS A 42 -19.96 3.68 0.19
C LYS A 42 -19.22 4.16 1.44
N VAL A 43 -17.92 3.90 1.51
CA VAL A 43 -17.06 4.38 2.61
C VAL A 43 -17.07 5.90 2.70
N LEU A 44 -16.89 6.61 1.57
CA LEU A 44 -16.92 8.06 1.54
C LEU A 44 -18.28 8.64 1.98
N ILE A 45 -19.40 8.08 1.52
CA ILE A 45 -20.74 8.51 1.94
C ILE A 45 -20.91 8.35 3.46
N ASN A 46 -20.46 7.22 4.01
CA ASN A 46 -20.55 7.00 5.45
C ASN A 46 -19.65 7.97 6.23
N MET A 47 -18.43 8.21 5.76
CA MET A 47 -17.50 9.17 6.36
C MET A 47 -18.02 10.61 6.32
N SER A 48 -18.79 10.99 5.30
CA SER A 48 -19.38 12.33 5.18
C SER A 48 -20.49 12.60 6.19
N LYS A 49 -21.16 11.59 6.76
CA LYS A 49 -22.33 11.79 7.64
C LYS A 49 -22.00 12.52 8.94
N ASP A 50 -20.82 12.23 9.51
CA ASP A 50 -20.37 12.76 10.80
C ASP A 50 -19.13 13.68 10.66
N SER A 51 -18.96 14.28 9.48
CA SER A 51 -17.80 15.09 9.12
C SER A 51 -18.22 16.50 8.70
N LYS A 52 -17.39 17.51 9.00
CA LYS A 52 -17.57 18.88 8.46
C LYS A 52 -17.24 18.93 6.97
N ILE A 53 -16.46 17.95 6.50
CA ILE A 53 -16.04 17.81 5.11
C ILE A 53 -16.83 16.69 4.46
N ASP A 54 -17.41 16.98 3.30
CA ASP A 54 -18.01 15.97 2.44
C ASP A 54 -16.92 15.24 1.64
N MET A 55 -16.53 14.07 2.12
CA MET A 55 -15.52 13.21 1.50
C MET A 55 -15.91 12.75 0.09
N THR A 56 -17.19 12.82 -0.31
CA THR A 56 -17.61 12.45 -1.68
C THR A 56 -17.31 13.53 -2.71
N ARG A 57 -17.10 14.78 -2.25
CA ARG A 57 -16.80 15.97 -3.07
C ARG A 57 -15.42 16.56 -2.77
N HIS A 58 -14.67 15.93 -1.86
CA HIS A 58 -13.35 16.35 -1.46
C HIS A 58 -12.35 16.12 -2.60
N THR A 59 -11.44 17.08 -2.78
CA THR A 59 -10.37 17.02 -3.77
C THR A 59 -9.03 17.01 -3.05
N ALA A 60 -8.13 16.14 -3.46
CA ALA A 60 -6.78 16.03 -2.94
C ALA A 60 -5.84 15.51 -4.02
N ARG A 61 -4.61 16.00 -4.07
CA ARG A 61 -3.54 15.32 -4.80
C ARG A 61 -3.25 14.01 -4.09
N VAL A 62 -3.21 12.89 -4.79
CA VAL A 62 -2.97 11.58 -4.17
C VAL A 62 -1.63 11.02 -4.59
N ALA A 63 -0.81 10.66 -3.59
CA ALA A 63 0.53 10.15 -3.82
C ALA A 63 0.77 8.82 -3.11
N LEU A 64 1.64 8.02 -3.70
CA LEU A 64 2.16 6.77 -3.15
C LEU A 64 3.67 6.89 -2.95
N ALA A 65 4.14 6.76 -1.72
CA ALA A 65 5.52 6.43 -1.40
C ALA A 65 5.60 4.95 -1.04
N MET A 66 6.23 4.15 -1.91
CA MET A 66 6.32 2.70 -1.76
C MET A 66 7.74 2.28 -1.40
N ASP A 67 7.86 1.52 -0.32
CA ASP A 67 9.12 0.93 0.12
C ASP A 67 9.67 -0.03 -0.95
N TYR A 68 10.91 0.21 -1.34
CA TYR A 68 11.70 -0.58 -2.27
C TYR A 68 12.95 -1.14 -1.59
N SER A 69 12.88 -1.42 -0.29
CA SER A 69 13.93 -2.11 0.46
C SER A 69 14.07 -3.57 0.06
N GLY A 70 15.18 -4.19 0.47
CA GLY A 70 15.42 -5.61 0.20
C GLY A 70 14.36 -6.56 0.78
N SER A 71 13.75 -6.21 1.94
CA SER A 71 12.71 -7.02 2.58
C SER A 71 11.43 -7.10 1.75
N MET A 72 11.12 -6.04 1.01
CA MET A 72 9.98 -5.97 0.09
C MET A 72 10.13 -6.84 -1.17
N GLY A 73 11.33 -7.36 -1.46
CA GLY A 73 11.65 -8.09 -2.70
C GLY A 73 10.64 -9.19 -3.08
N ASN A 74 10.22 -9.99 -2.11
CA ASN A 74 9.23 -11.04 -2.35
C ASN A 74 7.87 -10.47 -2.76
N LEU A 75 7.39 -9.41 -2.10
CA LEU A 75 6.10 -8.77 -2.38
C LEU A 75 6.05 -8.11 -3.77
N PHE A 76 7.19 -7.57 -4.23
CA PHE A 76 7.33 -7.08 -5.61
C PHE A 76 7.28 -8.23 -6.61
N SER A 77 8.04 -9.30 -6.36
CA SER A 77 8.17 -10.41 -7.30
C SER A 77 6.91 -11.27 -7.43
N ASN A 78 6.14 -11.40 -6.35
CA ASN A 78 4.97 -12.28 -6.31
C ASN A 78 3.64 -11.61 -6.72
N GLY A 79 3.67 -10.31 -7.06
CA GLY A 79 2.49 -9.56 -7.50
C GLY A 79 1.72 -8.83 -6.40
N SER A 80 2.04 -9.04 -5.12
CA SER A 80 1.31 -8.41 -4.00
C SER A 80 1.29 -6.89 -4.08
N VAL A 81 2.43 -6.27 -4.45
CA VAL A 81 2.51 -4.81 -4.63
C VAL A 81 1.64 -4.33 -5.80
N GLN A 82 1.53 -5.13 -6.87
CA GLN A 82 0.69 -4.78 -8.02
C GLN A 82 -0.80 -4.80 -7.66
N ASP A 83 -1.21 -5.76 -6.84
CA ASP A 83 -2.57 -5.86 -6.32
C ASP A 83 -2.91 -4.67 -5.42
N VAL A 84 -1.99 -4.30 -4.52
CA VAL A 84 -2.12 -3.10 -3.68
C VAL A 84 -2.32 -1.84 -4.52
N ILE A 85 -1.44 -1.58 -5.50
CA ILE A 85 -1.54 -0.41 -6.38
C ILE A 85 -2.88 -0.38 -7.12
N THR A 86 -3.34 -1.53 -7.61
CA THR A 86 -4.63 -1.62 -8.31
C THR A 86 -5.80 -1.23 -7.40
N ARG A 87 -5.73 -1.55 -6.11
CA ARG A 87 -6.76 -1.22 -5.12
C ARG A 87 -6.67 0.20 -4.58
N LEU A 88 -5.50 0.83 -4.62
CA LEU A 88 -5.30 2.23 -4.23
C LEU A 88 -5.67 3.22 -5.34
N LEU A 89 -5.50 2.85 -6.61
CA LEU A 89 -5.81 3.72 -7.73
C LEU A 89 -7.24 4.31 -7.70
N PRO A 90 -8.30 3.58 -7.29
CA PRO A 90 -9.62 4.17 -7.07
C PRO A 90 -9.62 5.40 -6.16
N ILE A 91 -8.75 5.49 -5.15
CA ILE A 91 -8.66 6.67 -4.28
C ILE A 91 -8.20 7.89 -5.09
N ALA A 92 -7.13 7.73 -5.89
CA ALA A 92 -6.64 8.79 -6.76
C ALA A 92 -7.69 9.18 -7.81
N LEU A 93 -8.35 8.22 -8.45
CA LEU A 93 -9.44 8.52 -9.41
C LEU A 93 -10.64 9.23 -8.77
N ARG A 94 -10.78 9.17 -7.43
CA ARG A 94 -11.88 9.81 -6.70
C ARG A 94 -11.53 11.18 -6.16
N PHE A 95 -10.30 11.39 -5.70
CA PHE A 95 -9.89 12.65 -5.06
C PHE A 95 -9.01 13.52 -5.95
N ASP A 96 -8.19 12.92 -6.79
CA ASP A 96 -7.24 13.64 -7.63
C ASP A 96 -7.94 14.26 -8.84
N ASP A 97 -7.62 15.51 -9.14
CA ASP A 97 -8.26 16.28 -10.21
C ASP A 97 -7.79 15.84 -11.60
N ASN A 98 -6.60 15.25 -11.71
CA ASN A 98 -6.05 14.71 -12.95
C ASN A 98 -6.23 13.18 -13.06
N GLY A 99 -6.71 12.52 -12.00
CA GLY A 99 -6.93 11.07 -11.95
C GLY A 99 -5.66 10.24 -11.95
N GLU A 100 -4.55 10.80 -11.50
CA GLU A 100 -3.27 10.13 -11.38
C GLU A 100 -2.89 9.90 -9.92
N LEU A 101 -2.26 8.76 -9.65
CA LEU A 101 -1.60 8.48 -8.37
C LEU A 101 -0.11 8.78 -8.57
N GLU A 102 0.33 9.95 -8.09
CA GLU A 102 1.75 10.33 -8.15
C GLU A 102 2.57 9.31 -7.35
N SER A 103 3.72 8.86 -7.86
CA SER A 103 4.41 7.71 -7.27
C SER A 103 5.90 7.96 -7.05
N TRP A 104 6.36 7.52 -5.88
CA TRP A 104 7.75 7.46 -5.47
C TRP A 104 8.08 6.06 -4.97
N LEU A 105 9.32 5.65 -5.22
CA LEU A 105 9.97 4.56 -4.50
C LEU A 105 10.98 5.13 -3.50
N PHE A 106 11.20 4.40 -2.41
CA PHE A 106 12.23 4.75 -1.45
C PHE A 106 12.93 3.51 -0.88
N SER A 107 14.21 3.65 -0.57
CA SER A 107 15.02 2.68 0.17
C SER A 107 16.01 3.46 1.05
N ASP A 108 17.31 3.42 0.73
CA ASP A 108 18.30 4.33 1.33
C ASP A 108 18.18 5.76 0.78
N ASP A 109 17.68 5.89 -0.45
CA ASP A 109 17.36 7.15 -1.13
C ASP A 109 15.95 7.06 -1.76
N LYS A 110 15.58 7.99 -2.64
CA LYS A 110 14.28 8.05 -3.31
C LYS A 110 14.39 8.22 -4.81
N GLU A 111 13.36 7.74 -5.52
CA GLU A 111 13.13 8.02 -6.92
C GLU A 111 11.66 8.34 -7.18
N ARG A 112 11.41 9.40 -7.94
CA ARG A 112 10.07 9.74 -8.43
C ARG A 112 9.82 9.03 -9.75
N LEU A 113 8.64 8.45 -9.90
CA LEU A 113 8.24 7.67 -11.06
C LEU A 113 7.16 8.37 -11.88
N ASP A 114 6.93 7.88 -13.10
CA ASP A 114 5.70 8.18 -13.85
C ASP A 114 4.48 7.80 -13.02
N ALA A 115 3.46 8.67 -12.97
CA ALA A 115 2.28 8.44 -12.14
C ALA A 115 1.48 7.20 -12.59
N VAL A 116 0.80 6.54 -11.65
CA VAL A 116 -0.12 5.44 -11.97
C VAL A 116 -1.46 6.02 -12.44
N ASN A 117 -2.00 5.50 -13.53
CA ASN A 117 -3.32 5.87 -14.04
C ASN A 117 -4.00 4.68 -14.73
N VAL A 118 -5.25 4.88 -15.15
CA VAL A 118 -6.07 3.83 -15.81
C VAL A 118 -5.44 3.22 -17.06
N ARG A 119 -4.44 3.89 -17.67
CA ARG A 119 -3.77 3.43 -18.89
C ARG A 119 -2.57 2.53 -18.61
N ASN A 120 -1.88 2.71 -17.48
CA ASN A 120 -0.63 2.00 -17.18
C ASN A 120 -0.71 1.04 -15.97
N TYR A 121 -1.76 1.09 -15.14
CA TYR A 121 -1.80 0.38 -13.85
C TYR A 121 -1.56 -1.13 -13.92
N LYS A 122 -2.09 -1.82 -14.94
CA LYS A 122 -2.12 -3.31 -15.01
C LYS A 122 -0.77 -4.00 -14.92
N ASN A 123 0.31 -3.33 -15.34
CA ASN A 123 1.67 -3.88 -15.29
C ASN A 123 2.64 -2.83 -14.72
N TYR A 124 2.14 -1.90 -13.92
CA TYR A 124 2.89 -0.75 -13.42
C TYR A 124 4.14 -1.18 -12.65
N VAL A 125 4.03 -2.17 -11.76
CA VAL A 125 5.18 -2.65 -10.98
C VAL A 125 6.29 -3.14 -11.90
N LYS A 126 5.99 -4.01 -12.87
CA LYS A 126 6.99 -4.59 -13.76
C LYS A 126 7.54 -3.59 -14.79
N LYS A 127 6.71 -2.65 -15.27
CA LYS A 127 7.08 -1.73 -16.36
C LYS A 127 7.69 -0.43 -15.88
N VAL A 128 7.37 0.01 -14.66
CA VAL A 128 7.80 1.30 -14.10
C VAL A 128 8.65 1.05 -12.86
N MET A 129 8.07 0.54 -11.75
CA MET A 129 8.78 0.43 -10.47
C MET A 129 10.05 -0.44 -10.55
N MET A 130 9.98 -1.63 -11.15
CA MET A 130 11.14 -2.53 -11.28
C MET A 130 12.16 -2.08 -12.34
N LYS A 131 11.90 -0.95 -13.02
CA LYS A 131 12.82 -0.32 -13.99
C LYS A 131 13.30 1.06 -13.52
N ALA A 132 12.96 1.43 -12.29
CA ALA A 132 13.45 2.64 -11.64
C ALA A 132 14.99 2.64 -11.63
N ASP A 133 15.59 3.81 -11.76
CA ASP A 133 17.02 4.07 -11.58
C ASP A 133 17.44 4.06 -10.09
N MET A 134 16.96 3.05 -9.35
CA MET A 134 17.30 2.83 -7.95
C MET A 134 17.37 1.34 -7.62
N GLY A 135 18.29 0.99 -6.71
CA GLY A 135 18.44 -0.36 -6.18
C GLY A 135 17.62 -0.57 -4.92
N MET A 136 17.29 -1.84 -4.65
CA MET A 136 16.78 -2.21 -3.34
C MET A 136 17.86 -2.07 -2.28
N GLY A 137 17.53 -1.41 -1.17
CA GLY A 137 18.48 -1.03 -0.13
C GLY A 137 17.91 -1.20 1.29
N GLY A 138 18.42 -0.41 2.23
CA GLY A 138 17.84 -0.23 3.56
C GLY A 138 16.55 0.57 3.53
N THR A 139 16.09 1.00 4.71
CA THR A 139 14.81 1.69 4.89
C THR A 139 15.03 3.04 5.56
N ASN A 140 15.04 4.11 4.78
CA ASN A 140 15.07 5.51 5.26
C ASN A 140 13.84 6.25 4.75
N TYR A 141 13.05 6.84 5.66
CA TYR A 141 11.82 7.54 5.26
C TYR A 141 12.07 9.02 4.94
N ALA A 142 13.06 9.64 5.58
CA ALA A 142 13.29 11.07 5.44
C ALA A 142 13.66 11.50 4.01
N PRO A 143 14.45 10.75 3.21
CA PRO A 143 14.77 11.17 1.84
C PRO A 143 13.54 11.39 0.98
N VAL A 144 12.64 10.40 0.91
CA VAL A 144 11.42 10.51 0.09
C VAL A 144 10.45 11.56 0.65
N LEU A 145 10.27 11.65 1.97
CA LEU A 145 9.42 12.67 2.56
C LEU A 145 9.94 14.08 2.30
N ARG A 146 11.27 14.29 2.31
CA ARG A 146 11.88 15.58 1.95
C ARG A 146 11.65 15.91 0.48
N ASP A 147 11.78 14.94 -0.41
CA ASP A 147 11.53 15.14 -1.84
C ASP A 147 10.07 15.51 -2.10
N MET A 148 9.11 14.82 -1.46
CA MET A 148 7.68 15.14 -1.56
C MET A 148 7.36 16.52 -0.98
N VAL A 149 7.93 16.90 0.16
CA VAL A 149 7.78 18.27 0.70
C VAL A 149 8.30 19.29 -0.30
N LYS A 150 9.52 19.11 -0.82
CA LYS A 150 10.10 20.01 -1.82
C LYS A 150 9.21 20.11 -3.05
N TYR A 151 8.69 18.99 -3.53
CA TYR A 151 7.82 18.94 -4.70
C TYR A 151 6.53 19.74 -4.47
N TYR A 152 5.76 19.42 -3.44
CA TYR A 152 4.46 20.05 -3.18
C TYR A 152 4.55 21.47 -2.59
N LYS A 153 5.72 21.88 -2.08
CA LYS A 153 5.92 23.21 -1.51
C LYS A 153 6.59 24.17 -2.49
N ASP A 154 7.63 23.72 -3.20
CA ASP A 154 8.53 24.60 -3.93
C ASP A 154 8.43 24.42 -5.45
N ILE A 155 8.09 23.22 -5.96
CA ILE A 155 8.05 22.92 -7.40
C ILE A 155 6.64 23.06 -7.96
N GLU A 156 5.65 22.42 -7.32
CA GLU A 156 4.24 22.48 -7.68
C GLU A 156 3.36 22.79 -6.47
N PRO A 157 3.44 24.02 -5.93
CA PRO A 157 2.58 24.45 -4.84
C PRO A 157 1.11 24.43 -5.24
N SER A 158 0.25 23.99 -4.33
CA SER A 158 -1.20 24.00 -4.50
C SER A 158 -1.91 24.23 -3.17
N GLU A 159 -3.08 24.87 -3.23
CA GLU A 159 -4.00 24.97 -2.10
C GLU A 159 -4.78 23.66 -1.88
N ILE A 160 -4.78 22.75 -2.86
CA ILE A 160 -5.36 21.40 -2.73
C ILE A 160 -4.49 20.56 -1.79
N PRO A 161 -5.06 19.83 -0.82
CA PRO A 161 -4.26 18.97 0.06
C PRO A 161 -3.53 17.86 -0.71
N ALA A 162 -2.30 17.56 -0.31
CA ALA A 162 -1.61 16.34 -0.70
C ALA A 162 -1.90 15.23 0.31
N PHE A 163 -2.53 14.14 -0.15
CA PHE A 163 -2.76 12.93 0.60
C PHE A 163 -1.74 11.87 0.20
N ILE A 164 -0.76 11.65 1.08
CA ILE A 164 0.38 10.77 0.84
C ILE A 164 0.10 9.43 1.52
N ILE A 165 0.01 8.37 0.73
CA ILE A 165 -0.05 6.99 1.20
C ILE A 165 1.38 6.46 1.23
N PHE A 166 1.86 6.11 2.42
CA PHE A 166 3.23 5.67 2.64
C PHE A 166 3.22 4.20 3.07
N ILE A 167 3.79 3.30 2.26
CA ILE A 167 3.73 1.85 2.48
C ILE A 167 5.12 1.30 2.72
N THR A 168 5.27 0.50 3.78
CA THR A 168 6.53 -0.14 4.20
C THR A 168 6.28 -1.47 4.90
N ASP A 169 7.24 -2.38 4.89
CA ASP A 169 7.18 -3.65 5.62
C ASP A 169 8.05 -3.69 6.89
N GLY A 170 8.77 -2.59 7.19
CA GLY A 170 9.70 -2.53 8.31
C GLY A 170 9.87 -1.12 8.86
N GLU A 171 10.65 -0.99 9.93
CA GLU A 171 11.00 0.30 10.55
C GLU A 171 12.13 1.00 9.78
N ASN A 172 12.20 2.33 9.92
CA ASN A 172 13.27 3.12 9.32
C ASN A 172 14.48 3.33 10.24
N TRP A 173 15.66 3.50 9.64
CA TRP A 173 16.90 3.78 10.36
C TRP A 173 17.11 5.25 10.72
N ASP A 174 16.34 6.17 10.11
CA ASP A 174 16.53 7.62 10.15
C ASP A 174 15.47 8.38 10.97
N THR A 175 14.96 7.77 12.04
CA THR A 175 13.86 8.31 12.89
C THR A 175 14.04 9.77 13.31
N ALA A 176 15.26 10.20 13.64
CA ALA A 176 15.55 11.59 14.02
C ALA A 176 15.31 12.58 12.86
N ASP A 177 15.66 12.20 11.63
CA ASP A 177 15.44 13.03 10.45
C ASP A 177 14.02 12.94 9.92
N THR A 178 13.40 11.78 10.03
CA THR A 178 11.97 11.58 9.76
C THR A 178 11.11 12.43 10.70
N ASN A 179 11.44 12.48 11.99
CA ASN A 179 10.78 13.38 12.95
C ASN A 179 10.88 14.85 12.55
N LYS A 180 12.03 15.30 12.03
CA LYS A 180 12.21 16.69 11.58
C LYS A 180 11.31 17.00 10.38
N ILE A 181 11.29 16.12 9.38
CA ILE A 181 10.51 16.37 8.16
C ILE A 181 9.00 16.23 8.41
N ILE A 182 8.54 15.32 9.26
CA ILE A 182 7.12 15.23 9.65
C ILE A 182 6.65 16.54 10.32
N LYS A 183 7.46 17.10 11.24
CA LYS A 183 7.17 18.39 11.88
C LYS A 183 7.14 19.54 10.87
N GLU A 184 8.04 19.54 9.89
CA GLU A 184 8.01 20.52 8.82
C GLU A 184 6.76 20.37 7.95
N LEU A 185 6.47 19.15 7.49
CA LEU A 185 5.32 18.80 6.65
C LEU A 185 3.99 19.22 7.31
N SER A 186 3.91 19.15 8.65
CA SER A 186 2.72 19.58 9.41
C SER A 186 2.34 21.05 9.23
N LYS A 187 3.25 21.87 8.70
CA LYS A 187 3.00 23.30 8.43
C LYS A 187 2.32 23.55 7.10
N TYR A 188 2.26 22.54 6.22
CA TYR A 188 1.70 22.64 4.87
C TYR A 188 0.39 21.85 4.73
N ASN A 189 -0.25 21.92 3.57
CA ASN A 189 -1.47 21.17 3.27
C ASN A 189 -1.15 19.72 2.86
N MET A 190 -0.47 18.99 3.73
CA MET A 190 0.01 17.64 3.43
C MET A 190 -0.30 16.70 4.61
N PHE A 191 -0.77 15.50 4.30
CA PHE A 191 -1.04 14.43 5.28
C PHE A 191 -0.38 13.13 4.83
N VAL A 192 0.25 12.42 5.76
CA VAL A 192 0.91 11.13 5.49
C VAL A 192 0.20 10.00 6.21
N GLN A 193 -0.48 9.13 5.47
CA GLN A 193 -1.00 7.87 5.98
C GLN A 193 0.06 6.77 5.82
N PHE A 194 0.70 6.40 6.93
CA PHE A 194 1.58 5.25 7.00
C PHE A 194 0.78 3.95 7.07
N ILE A 195 1.18 2.97 6.26
CA ILE A 195 0.63 1.62 6.22
C ILE A 195 1.79 0.64 6.38
N GLY A 196 1.89 0.03 7.55
CA GLY A 196 2.84 -1.03 7.84
C GLY A 196 2.30 -2.39 7.41
N ILE A 197 3.00 -3.09 6.52
CA ILE A 197 2.62 -4.42 6.06
C ILE A 197 3.43 -5.51 6.76
N GLY A 198 2.78 -6.59 7.18
CA GLY A 198 3.45 -7.77 7.71
C GLY A 198 3.34 -7.89 9.23
N ASN A 199 4.38 -8.44 9.86
CA ASN A 199 4.36 -8.79 11.28
C ASN A 199 5.30 -7.92 12.13
N GLU A 200 5.85 -6.84 11.57
CA GLU A 200 6.70 -5.91 12.32
C GLU A 200 5.88 -5.19 13.40
N GLY A 201 6.55 -4.80 14.49
CA GLY A 201 5.93 -4.09 15.60
C GLY A 201 5.55 -2.65 15.24
N PHE A 202 6.30 -2.00 14.35
CA PHE A 202 6.07 -0.61 13.94
C PHE A 202 5.96 0.38 15.12
N GLU A 203 6.75 0.17 16.17
CA GLU A 203 6.78 0.99 17.38
C GLU A 203 7.12 2.46 17.08
N TYR A 204 8.03 2.73 16.14
CA TYR A 204 8.32 4.10 15.75
C TYR A 204 7.15 4.73 15.00
N LEU A 205 6.54 4.05 14.02
CA LEU A 205 5.37 4.57 13.32
C LEU A 205 4.19 4.83 14.28
N LYS A 206 3.93 3.92 15.22
CA LYS A 206 2.94 4.14 16.31
C LYS A 206 3.28 5.37 17.16
N SER A 207 4.56 5.62 17.42
CA SER A 207 4.98 6.77 18.22
C SER A 207 4.72 8.12 17.54
N LEU A 208 4.45 8.13 16.23
CA LEU A 208 4.17 9.36 15.48
C LEU A 208 2.83 10.01 15.87
N ASP A 209 1.83 9.22 16.27
CA ASP A 209 0.52 9.72 16.73
C ASP A 209 0.69 10.69 17.91
N ASP A 210 1.58 10.36 18.85
CA ASP A 210 1.83 11.18 20.04
C ASP A 210 2.85 12.31 19.82
N MET A 211 3.41 12.45 18.60
CA MET A 211 4.48 13.40 18.32
C MET A 211 4.08 14.85 18.60
N LYS A 212 4.82 15.49 19.50
CA LYS A 212 4.66 16.92 19.84
C LYS A 212 5.43 17.84 18.89
N GLY A 213 5.01 19.10 18.83
CA GLY A 213 5.66 20.15 18.04
C GLY A 213 5.22 20.22 16.58
N ARG A 214 4.09 19.59 16.25
CA ARG A 214 3.40 19.67 14.96
C ARG A 214 2.31 20.74 15.02
N LYS A 215 2.03 21.42 13.91
CA LYS A 215 0.93 22.41 13.83
C LYS A 215 -0.44 21.71 13.89
N TYR A 216 -0.56 20.61 13.16
CA TYR A 216 -1.70 19.69 13.18
C TYR A 216 -1.18 18.25 13.20
N ASP A 217 -2.03 17.31 13.60
CA ASP A 217 -1.74 15.88 13.49
C ASP A 217 -1.81 15.43 12.02
N ASN A 218 -0.69 15.57 11.31
CA ASN A 218 -0.58 15.38 9.87
C ASN A 218 -0.14 13.97 9.46
N THR A 219 -0.25 13.01 10.37
CA THR A 219 0.10 11.61 10.11
C THR A 219 -1.03 10.72 10.57
N GLY A 220 -1.15 9.56 9.94
CA GLY A 220 -1.92 8.45 10.49
C GLY A 220 -1.14 7.17 10.33
N PHE A 221 -1.41 6.19 11.20
CA PHE A 221 -0.81 4.87 11.09
C PHE A 221 -1.85 3.75 11.12
N THR A 222 -1.65 2.74 10.27
CA THR A 222 -2.35 1.45 10.33
C THR A 222 -1.36 0.32 10.05
N ALA A 223 -1.41 -0.74 10.86
CA ALA A 223 -0.69 -1.99 10.60
C ALA A 223 -1.63 -3.04 10.03
N VAL A 224 -1.20 -3.74 8.98
CA VAL A 224 -1.98 -4.77 8.28
C VAL A 224 -1.09 -5.97 7.99
N ARG A 225 -1.51 -7.17 8.38
CA ARG A 225 -0.69 -8.37 8.16
C ARG A 225 -0.49 -8.68 6.68
N ASP A 226 -1.55 -8.44 5.90
CA ASP A 226 -1.58 -8.65 4.46
C ASP A 226 -2.73 -7.80 3.89
N MET A 227 -2.38 -6.75 3.15
CA MET A 227 -3.37 -5.86 2.55
C MET A 227 -4.31 -6.62 1.61
N ASN A 228 -3.82 -7.62 0.89
CA ASN A 228 -4.60 -8.38 -0.09
C ASN A 228 -5.68 -9.26 0.54
N ARG A 229 -5.65 -9.42 1.87
CA ARG A 229 -6.67 -10.16 2.62
C ARG A 229 -7.76 -9.27 3.22
N MET A 230 -7.60 -7.95 3.19
CA MET A 230 -8.63 -7.01 3.63
C MET A 230 -9.71 -6.89 2.56
N THR A 231 -10.96 -6.69 2.99
CA THR A 231 -11.99 -6.21 2.08
C THR A 231 -11.70 -4.77 1.66
N ASP A 232 -12.26 -4.33 0.54
CA ASP A 232 -12.09 -2.93 0.09
C ASP A 232 -12.69 -1.93 1.09
N ASP A 233 -13.82 -2.25 1.73
CA ASP A 233 -14.44 -1.39 2.73
C ASP A 233 -13.52 -1.17 3.94
N GLU A 234 -12.90 -2.26 4.45
CA GLU A 234 -11.92 -2.17 5.55
C GLU A 234 -10.69 -1.40 5.12
N LEU A 235 -10.14 -1.70 3.94
CA LEU A 235 -8.95 -1.05 3.41
C LEU A 235 -9.15 0.46 3.30
N TYR A 236 -10.24 0.89 2.65
CA TYR A 236 -10.52 2.31 2.47
C TYR A 236 -10.85 3.01 3.78
N THR A 237 -11.53 2.33 4.70
CA THR A 237 -11.82 2.89 6.02
C THR A 237 -10.52 3.17 6.79
N GLU A 238 -9.61 2.20 6.83
CA GLU A 238 -8.33 2.35 7.53
C GLU A 238 -7.44 3.44 6.92
N ILE A 239 -7.40 3.51 5.59
CA ILE A 239 -6.58 4.53 4.88
C ILE A 239 -7.13 5.94 5.10
N LEU A 240 -8.45 6.12 5.13
CA LEU A 240 -9.07 7.44 5.02
C LEU A 240 -9.54 8.04 6.35
N ARG A 241 -9.75 7.24 7.40
CA ARG A 241 -10.35 7.73 8.65
C ARG A 241 -9.53 8.86 9.31
N GLN A 242 -8.21 8.69 9.41
CA GLN A 242 -7.32 9.68 10.05
C GLN A 242 -7.12 10.90 9.16
N TYR A 243 -7.08 10.70 7.84
CA TYR A 243 -7.05 11.80 6.89
C TYR A 243 -8.30 12.70 7.00
N LYS A 244 -9.49 12.09 7.08
CA LYS A 244 -10.76 12.80 7.33
C LYS A 244 -10.71 13.56 8.66
N ASP A 245 -10.18 12.97 9.72
CA ASP A 245 -10.09 13.62 11.03
C ASP A 245 -9.14 14.82 11.00
N TRP A 246 -8.00 14.70 10.30
CA TRP A 246 -7.09 15.82 10.05
C TRP A 246 -7.77 16.96 9.27
N LEU A 247 -8.52 16.65 8.21
CA LEU A 247 -9.27 17.65 7.45
C LEU A 247 -10.31 18.39 8.30
N ASN A 248 -10.92 17.72 9.28
CA ASN A 248 -11.92 18.32 10.20
C ASN A 248 -11.31 19.19 11.31
N ALA A 249 -10.03 18.96 11.62
CA ALA A 249 -9.29 19.63 12.69
C ALA A 249 -8.52 20.86 12.19
N LYS A 250 -8.27 20.96 10.88
CA LYS A 250 -7.59 22.09 10.23
C LYS A 250 -8.43 23.36 10.20
#